data_AF-A0A8J6Y3I4-F1
#
_entry.id   AF-A0A8J6Y3I4-F1
#
_cell.length_a   1.000
_cell.length_b   1.000
_cell.length_c   1.000
_cell.angle_alpha   90.00
_cell.angle_beta   90.00
_cell.angle_gamma   90.00
#
_symmetry.space_group_name_H-M   'P 1'
#
loop_
_entity.id
_entity.type
_entity.pdbx_description
1 polymer ?
#
loop_
_entity_poly.entity_id
_entity_poly.type
_entity_poly.pdbx_seq_one_letter_code
_entity_poly.pdbx_strand_id
1 'polypeptide(L)'
;MDHVLGSEYGVSMERTATPYHWRALVALVSRLPQGPLSRAAGRLADIRLPGPLRRPVLSAFARMAGLDVSEAELPLVDYPTLDALFVRRLKPGLRPMPDDPDVVVSPVDGRLAELGQIEDGRLLQVKGIRYSVVDLLDDPREAARYQGGLYVTIYLSPRDYHRIHAPFSG
;
A
#
# COMPACT_ATOMS: atom_id res chain seq x y z
N MET A 1 -24.92 -2.08 -32.53
CA MET A 1 -26.10 -2.12 -31.65
C MET A 1 -25.62 -2.57 -30.31
N ASP A 2 -25.33 -1.56 -29.52
CA ASP A 2 -24.83 -1.59 -28.16
C ASP A 2 -25.81 -2.32 -27.25
N HIS A 3 -25.30 -3.15 -26.34
CA HIS A 3 -25.86 -3.23 -25.00
C HIS A 3 -24.75 -3.53 -24.00
N VAL A 4 -24.32 -2.43 -23.37
CA VAL A 4 -23.56 -2.33 -22.14
C VAL A 4 -24.34 -3.02 -21.02
N LEU A 5 -23.78 -4.06 -20.41
CA LEU A 5 -24.21 -4.49 -19.09
C LEU A 5 -23.45 -3.64 -18.06
N GLY A 6 -24.19 -2.68 -17.53
CA GLY A 6 -23.74 -1.73 -16.53
C GLY A 6 -23.30 -2.40 -15.24
N SER A 7 -22.25 -1.83 -14.67
CA SER A 7 -21.72 -2.10 -13.34
C SER A 7 -22.78 -1.93 -12.25
N GLU A 8 -23.03 -2.98 -11.47
CA GLU A 8 -23.81 -2.89 -10.22
C GLU A 8 -22.98 -2.39 -9.02
N TYR A 9 -21.75 -1.92 -9.24
CA TYR A 9 -20.92 -1.29 -8.20
C TYR A 9 -20.57 0.15 -8.58
N GLY A 10 -21.61 0.92 -8.89
CA GLY A 10 -21.50 2.37 -9.10
C GLY A 10 -21.27 3.11 -7.78
N VAL A 11 -20.04 3.13 -7.28
CA VAL A 11 -19.63 4.20 -6.36
C VAL A 11 -19.44 5.45 -7.22
N SER A 12 -20.54 6.15 -7.46
CA SER A 12 -20.54 7.47 -8.06
C SER A 12 -19.94 8.43 -7.03
N MET A 13 -18.60 8.53 -7.00
CA MET A 13 -17.93 9.62 -6.30
C MET A 13 -18.24 10.90 -7.06
N GLU A 14 -19.19 11.70 -6.54
CA GLU A 14 -19.34 13.09 -6.95
C GLU A 14 -17.97 13.76 -6.91
N ARG A 15 -17.54 14.29 -8.05
CA ARG A 15 -16.32 15.08 -8.16
C ARG A 15 -16.54 16.42 -7.46
N THR A 16 -16.42 16.45 -6.13
CA THR A 16 -16.32 17.72 -5.42
C THR A 16 -15.11 18.48 -5.96
N ALA A 17 -15.32 19.71 -6.43
CA ALA A 17 -14.25 20.55 -6.94
C ALA A 17 -13.16 20.70 -5.88
N THR A 18 -11.93 20.31 -6.22
CA THR A 18 -10.80 20.37 -5.29
C THR A 18 -10.54 21.82 -4.88
N PRO A 19 -10.60 22.17 -3.58
CA PRO A 19 -10.45 23.56 -3.15
C PRO A 19 -9.10 24.17 -3.58
N TYR A 20 -9.07 25.47 -3.87
CA TYR A 20 -7.84 26.16 -4.29
C TYR A 20 -6.70 26.05 -3.27
N HIS A 21 -7.01 26.10 -1.98
CA HIS A 21 -6.01 25.94 -0.91
C HIS A 21 -5.38 24.54 -0.92
N TRP A 22 -6.14 23.50 -1.29
CA TRP A 22 -5.60 22.15 -1.45
C TRP A 22 -4.64 22.07 -2.65
N ARG A 23 -4.99 22.71 -3.76
CA ARG A 23 -4.08 22.79 -4.94
C ARG A 23 -2.78 23.51 -4.59
N ALA A 24 -2.88 24.62 -3.84
CA ALA A 24 -1.72 25.35 -3.35
C ALA A 24 -0.87 24.52 -2.38
N LEU A 25 -1.49 23.78 -1.45
CA LEU A 25 -0.82 22.87 -0.53
C LEU A 25 -0.09 21.75 -1.28
N VAL A 26 -0.76 21.07 -2.22
CA VAL A 26 -0.14 20.03 -3.05
C VAL A 26 1.04 20.59 -3.82
N ALA A 27 0.90 21.77 -4.43
CA ALA A 27 1.96 22.41 -5.17
C ALA A 27 3.13 22.86 -4.29
N LEU A 28 2.88 23.19 -3.02
CA LEU A 28 3.92 23.49 -2.04
C LEU A 28 4.65 22.21 -1.62
N VAL A 29 3.91 21.17 -1.26
CA VAL A 29 4.46 19.86 -0.85
C VAL A 29 5.25 19.23 -2.00
N SER A 30 4.78 19.31 -3.24
CA SER A 30 5.47 18.76 -4.41
C SER A 30 6.80 19.46 -4.72
N ARG A 31 7.03 20.68 -4.19
CA ARG A 31 8.31 21.40 -4.31
C ARG A 31 9.30 21.07 -3.21
N LEU A 32 8.87 20.38 -2.15
CA LEU A 32 9.78 19.94 -1.10
C LEU A 32 10.72 18.87 -1.66
N PRO A 33 11.98 18.82 -1.19
CA PRO A 33 12.95 17.80 -1.61
C PRO A 33 12.55 16.43 -1.03
N GLN A 34 11.62 15.75 -1.71
CA GLN A 34 11.02 14.48 -1.26
C GLN A 34 12.07 13.40 -0.96
N GLY A 35 13.12 13.30 -1.79
CA GLY A 35 14.19 12.32 -1.60
C GLY A 35 14.98 12.51 -0.31
N PRO A 36 15.62 13.67 -0.08
CA PRO A 36 16.27 13.98 1.20
C PRO A 36 15.36 13.86 2.42
N LEU A 37 14.11 14.32 2.34
CA LEU A 37 13.14 14.21 3.42
C LEU A 37 12.81 12.76 3.76
N SER A 38 12.54 11.94 2.74
CA SER A 38 12.29 10.51 2.91
C SER A 38 13.50 9.80 3.55
N ARG A 39 14.72 10.08 3.08
CA ARG A 39 15.95 9.52 3.68
C ARG A 39 16.16 9.98 5.12
N ALA A 40 15.86 11.23 5.45
CA ALA A 40 15.96 11.72 6.81
C ALA A 40 14.92 11.05 7.73
N ALA A 41 13.67 10.92 7.26
CA ALA A 41 12.61 10.23 7.99
C ALA A 41 12.95 8.75 8.23
N GLY A 42 13.46 8.05 7.21
CA GLY A 42 13.93 6.66 7.36
C GLY A 42 15.06 6.54 8.40
N ARG A 43 16.08 7.40 8.30
CA ARG A 43 17.16 7.44 9.30
C ARG A 43 16.65 7.68 10.71
N LEU A 44 15.68 8.57 10.90
CA LEU A 44 15.05 8.83 12.20
C LEU A 44 14.24 7.61 12.68
N ALA A 45 13.51 6.96 11.77
CA ALA A 45 12.72 5.77 12.08
C ALA A 45 13.61 4.57 12.49
N ASP A 46 14.86 4.54 12.03
CA ASP A 46 15.88 3.54 12.35
C ASP A 46 16.69 3.83 13.63
N ILE A 47 16.51 5.00 14.25
CA ILE A 47 17.22 5.32 15.49
C ILE A 47 16.74 4.37 16.59
N ARG A 48 17.69 3.69 17.23
CA ARG A 48 17.43 2.87 18.41
C ARG A 48 16.98 3.74 19.57
N LEU A 49 15.76 3.48 20.03
CA LEU A 49 15.15 4.17 21.16
C LEU A 49 15.73 3.65 22.48
N PRO A 50 16.16 4.54 23.39
CA PRO A 50 16.49 4.18 24.77
C PRO A 50 15.31 3.47 25.43
N GLY A 51 15.57 2.46 26.26
CA GLY A 51 14.54 1.61 26.88
C GLY A 51 13.33 2.36 27.47
N PRO A 52 13.54 3.41 28.31
CA PRO A 52 12.45 4.19 28.88
C PRO A 52 11.59 4.94 27.84
N LEU A 53 12.16 5.28 26.69
CA LEU A 53 11.48 6.03 25.63
C LEU A 53 10.75 5.14 24.63
N ARG A 54 11.05 3.84 24.57
CA ARG A 54 10.42 2.90 23.62
C ARG A 54 8.90 2.94 23.74
N ARG A 55 8.36 2.66 24.93
CA ARG A 55 6.91 2.59 25.13
C ARG A 55 6.18 3.89 24.74
N PRO A 56 6.53 5.08 25.25
CA PRO A 56 5.79 6.30 24.90
C PRO A 56 5.91 6.66 23.42
N VAL A 57 7.11 6.59 22.84
CA VAL A 57 7.34 6.95 21.43
C VAL A 57 6.61 5.99 20.49
N LEU A 58 6.75 4.68 20.71
CA LEU A 58 6.11 3.66 19.87
C LEU A 58 4.59 3.65 20.03
N SER A 59 4.08 3.89 21.24
CA SER A 59 2.63 4.01 21.46
C SER A 59 2.05 5.25 20.77
N ALA A 60 2.76 6.38 20.81
CA ALA A 60 2.35 7.60 20.11
C ALA A 60 2.30 7.36 18.60
N PHE A 61 3.33 6.73 18.04
CA PHE A 61 3.38 6.35 16.63
C PHE A 61 2.23 5.41 16.25
N ALA A 62 2.02 4.33 17.02
CA ALA A 62 0.96 3.38 16.77
C ALA A 62 -0.42 4.05 16.75
N ARG A 63 -0.69 4.97 17.69
CA ARG A 63 -1.94 5.72 17.73
C ARG A 63 -2.09 6.69 16.56
N MET A 64 -1.02 7.40 16.21
CA MET A 64 -1.02 8.35 15.09
C MET A 64 -1.29 7.63 13.76
N ALA A 65 -0.61 6.51 13.52
CA ALA A 65 -0.76 5.76 12.28
C ALA A 65 -1.95 4.79 12.29
N GLY A 66 -2.58 4.54 13.45
CA GLY A 66 -3.76 3.68 13.59
C GLY A 66 -3.45 2.18 13.61
N LEU A 67 -2.27 1.79 14.09
CA LEU A 67 -1.82 0.40 14.14
C LEU A 67 -2.58 -0.37 15.23
N ASP A 68 -3.08 -1.55 14.89
CA ASP A 68 -3.46 -2.54 15.89
C ASP A 68 -2.22 -3.23 16.44
N VAL A 69 -1.81 -2.80 17.63
CA VAL A 69 -0.65 -3.35 18.35
C VAL A 69 -0.96 -4.70 18.99
N SER A 70 -2.23 -5.09 19.10
CA SER A 70 -2.62 -6.39 19.65
C SER A 70 -2.31 -7.55 18.70
N GLU A 71 -2.22 -7.28 17.40
CA GLU A 71 -1.83 -8.27 16.38
C GLU A 71 -0.31 -8.48 16.30
N ALA A 72 0.49 -7.58 16.86
CA ALA A 72 1.96 -7.64 16.79
C ALA A 72 2.52 -8.88 17.51
N GLU A 73 3.53 -9.52 16.91
CA GLU A 73 4.20 -10.70 17.48
C GLU A 73 4.86 -10.40 18.83
N LEU A 74 5.48 -9.22 18.98
CA LEU A 74 6.22 -8.82 20.17
C LEU A 74 5.49 -7.72 20.95
N PRO A 75 5.71 -7.61 22.26
CA PRO A 75 5.35 -6.43 23.03
C PRO A 75 6.00 -5.15 22.48
N LEU A 76 5.32 -4.00 22.61
CA LEU A 76 5.82 -2.70 22.10
C LEU A 76 7.23 -2.35 22.58
N VAL A 77 7.58 -2.68 23.83
CA VAL A 77 8.89 -2.35 24.43
C VAL A 77 10.06 -3.12 23.83
N ASP A 78 9.78 -4.19 23.09
CA ASP A 78 10.79 -5.07 22.50
C ASP A 78 11.16 -4.65 21.08
N TYR A 79 10.40 -3.74 20.46
CA TYR A 79 10.80 -3.11 19.21
C TYR A 79 11.86 -2.03 19.47
N PRO A 80 13.05 -2.13 18.87
CA PRO A 80 14.15 -1.20 19.13
C PRO A 80 13.97 0.16 18.45
N THR A 81 13.18 0.23 17.37
CA THR A 81 13.03 1.39 16.48
C THR A 81 11.57 1.53 16.01
N LEU A 82 11.21 2.68 15.43
CA LEU A 82 9.90 2.88 14.80
C LEU A 82 9.75 2.00 13.56
N ASP A 83 10.81 1.90 12.75
CA ASP A 83 10.82 1.05 11.57
C ASP A 83 10.56 -0.42 11.92
N ALA A 84 11.20 -0.93 12.99
CA ALA A 84 10.99 -2.30 13.45
C ALA A 84 9.54 -2.59 13.85
N LEU A 85 8.82 -1.60 14.39
CA LEU A 85 7.39 -1.70 14.66
C LEU A 85 6.54 -1.58 13.38
N PHE A 86 6.96 -0.74 12.42
CA PHE A 86 6.28 -0.57 11.15
C PHE A 86 6.28 -1.86 10.32
N VAL A 87 7.43 -2.53 10.24
CA VAL A 87 7.60 -3.86 9.60
C VAL A 87 7.45 -5.02 10.61
N ARG A 88 6.70 -4.83 11.69
CA ARG A 88 6.44 -5.88 12.70
C ARG A 88 5.92 -7.15 12.04
N ARG A 89 6.25 -8.30 12.60
CA ARG A 89 5.54 -9.56 12.33
C ARG A 89 4.21 -9.58 13.08
N LEU A 90 3.24 -10.31 12.54
CA LEU A 90 1.99 -10.59 13.23
C LEU A 90 2.12 -11.87 14.07
N LYS A 91 1.28 -12.01 15.09
CA LYS A 91 1.16 -13.25 15.85
C LYS A 91 0.81 -14.42 14.93
N PRO A 92 1.36 -15.62 15.17
CA PRO A 92 1.01 -16.81 14.39
C PRO A 92 -0.50 -17.06 14.37
N GLY A 93 -1.03 -17.49 13.24
CA GLY A 93 -2.45 -17.85 13.07
C GLY A 93 -3.42 -16.71 12.79
N LEU A 94 -2.99 -15.44 12.83
CA LEU A 94 -3.88 -14.30 12.56
C LEU A 94 -4.28 -14.13 11.08
N ARG A 95 -3.52 -14.74 10.18
CA ARG A 95 -3.76 -14.76 8.72
C ARG A 95 -3.62 -16.22 8.25
N PRO A 96 -4.64 -17.05 8.44
CA PRO A 96 -4.59 -18.45 8.01
C PRO A 96 -4.49 -18.53 6.49
N MET A 97 -3.68 -19.46 5.99
CA MET A 97 -3.55 -19.76 4.56
C MET A 97 -4.53 -20.87 4.20
N PRO A 98 -5.26 -20.79 3.07
CA PRO A 98 -6.06 -21.89 2.57
C PRO A 98 -5.17 -23.07 2.18
N ASP A 99 -5.69 -24.29 2.34
CA ASP A 99 -5.02 -25.53 1.91
C ASP A 99 -5.23 -25.83 0.42
N ASP A 100 -6.15 -25.11 -0.24
CA ASP A 100 -6.51 -25.30 -1.64
C ASP A 100 -5.42 -24.70 -2.57
N PRO A 101 -4.73 -25.52 -3.38
CA PRO A 101 -3.68 -25.06 -4.29
C PRO A 101 -4.19 -24.20 -5.45
N ASP A 102 -5.49 -24.23 -5.75
CA ASP A 102 -6.10 -23.44 -6.82
C ASP A 102 -6.54 -22.04 -6.35
N VAL A 103 -6.31 -21.70 -5.08
CA VAL A 103 -6.66 -20.40 -4.49
C VAL A 103 -5.46 -19.45 -4.51
N VAL A 104 -5.67 -18.27 -5.11
CA VAL A 104 -4.76 -17.13 -5.00
C VAL A 104 -5.16 -16.28 -3.80
N VAL A 105 -4.25 -16.06 -2.86
CA VAL A 105 -4.49 -15.21 -1.69
C VAL A 105 -4.02 -13.78 -1.91
N SER A 106 -4.55 -12.85 -1.09
CA SER A 106 -4.02 -11.49 -1.06
C SER A 106 -2.56 -11.51 -0.58
N PRO A 107 -1.61 -10.88 -1.28
CA PRO A 107 -0.21 -10.84 -0.87
C PRO A 107 0.04 -9.90 0.32
N VAL A 108 -0.92 -9.03 0.65
CA VAL A 108 -0.79 -7.96 1.66
C VAL A 108 -2.11 -7.71 2.39
N ASP A 109 -2.02 -7.14 3.59
CA ASP A 109 -3.14 -6.47 4.23
C ASP A 109 -3.29 -5.07 3.63
N GLY A 110 -4.46 -4.72 3.12
CA GLY A 110 -4.67 -3.41 2.51
C GLY A 110 -6.06 -3.23 1.93
N ARG A 111 -6.21 -2.19 1.11
CA ARG A 111 -7.45 -1.93 0.36
C ARG A 111 -7.24 -2.20 -1.10
N LEU A 112 -8.14 -2.97 -1.69
CA LEU A 112 -8.25 -3.06 -3.14
C LEU A 112 -8.53 -1.65 -3.69
N ALA A 113 -7.57 -1.12 -4.45
CA ALA A 113 -7.70 0.18 -5.09
C ALA A 113 -8.34 0.04 -6.47
N GLU A 114 -7.94 -0.99 -7.23
CA GLU A 114 -8.43 -1.25 -8.57
C GLU A 114 -8.13 -2.70 -8.98
N LEU A 115 -8.96 -3.26 -9.85
CA LEU A 115 -8.67 -4.51 -10.56
C LEU A 115 -9.26 -4.43 -11.97
N GLY A 116 -8.68 -5.17 -12.90
CA GLY A 116 -9.19 -5.21 -14.26
C GLY A 116 -8.32 -6.02 -15.21
N GLN A 117 -8.65 -5.90 -16.49
CA GLN A 117 -7.85 -6.48 -17.58
C GLN A 117 -6.90 -5.43 -18.15
N ILE A 118 -5.74 -5.90 -18.60
CA ILE A 118 -4.73 -5.08 -19.26
C ILE A 118 -5.13 -4.95 -20.73
N GLU A 119 -5.60 -3.75 -21.11
CA GLU A 119 -6.00 -3.41 -22.47
C GLU A 119 -5.04 -2.36 -23.05
N ASP A 120 -4.57 -2.56 -24.29
CA ASP A 120 -3.60 -1.69 -24.97
C ASP A 120 -2.34 -1.38 -24.12
N GLY A 121 -1.91 -2.34 -23.29
CA GLY A 121 -0.79 -2.17 -22.36
C GLY A 121 -1.01 -1.18 -21.24
N ARG A 122 -2.26 -0.92 -20.84
CA ARG A 122 -2.60 0.01 -19.74
C ARG A 122 -3.09 -0.76 -18.52
N LEU A 123 -2.59 -0.37 -17.35
CA LEU A 123 -2.81 -1.05 -16.07
C LEU A 123 -3.72 -0.29 -15.10
N LEU A 124 -3.93 1.01 -15.27
CA LEU A 124 -4.36 1.83 -14.13
C LEU A 124 -5.38 2.91 -14.49
N GLN A 125 -6.33 3.14 -13.58
CA GLN A 125 -7.13 4.36 -13.44
C GLN A 125 -7.16 4.86 -11.99
N VAL A 126 -6.06 4.82 -11.24
CA VAL A 126 -6.05 5.46 -9.91
C VAL A 126 -6.18 6.97 -10.08
N LYS A 127 -7.29 7.53 -9.59
CA LYS A 127 -7.58 8.98 -9.63
C LYS A 127 -7.56 9.57 -11.05
N GLY A 128 -7.88 8.76 -12.07
CA GLY A 128 -7.90 9.17 -13.47
C GLY A 128 -6.52 9.28 -14.13
N ILE A 129 -5.45 8.83 -13.47
CA ILE A 129 -4.10 8.76 -14.06
C ILE A 129 -3.92 7.36 -14.66
N ARG A 130 -3.64 7.31 -15.96
CA ARG A 130 -3.38 6.07 -16.68
C ARG A 130 -1.88 5.80 -16.72
N TYR A 131 -1.49 4.59 -16.33
CA TYR A 131 -0.11 4.10 -16.42
C TYR A 131 -0.05 2.94 -17.40
N SER A 132 1.00 2.88 -18.20
CA SER A 132 1.25 1.73 -19.06
C SER A 132 2.07 0.66 -18.32
N VAL A 133 1.91 -0.60 -18.73
CA VAL A 133 2.76 -1.71 -18.27
C VAL A 133 4.22 -1.44 -18.59
N VAL A 134 4.49 -0.81 -19.73
CA VAL A 134 5.84 -0.45 -20.16
C VAL A 134 6.48 0.53 -19.17
N ASP A 135 5.75 1.57 -18.75
CA ASP A 135 6.26 2.54 -17.77
C ASP A 135 6.47 1.90 -16.39
N LEU A 136 5.66 0.89 -16.03
CA LEU A 136 5.78 0.20 -14.75
C LEU A 136 6.99 -0.74 -14.69
N LEU A 137 7.23 -1.48 -15.78
CA LEU A 137 8.27 -2.51 -15.84
C LEU A 137 9.61 -1.99 -16.36
N ASP A 138 9.61 -0.82 -17.01
CA ASP A 138 10.78 -0.25 -17.71
C ASP A 138 11.41 -1.23 -18.73
N ASP A 139 10.61 -2.18 -19.24
CA ASP A 139 11.01 -3.18 -20.22
C ASP A 139 9.83 -3.49 -21.17
N PRO A 140 9.88 -3.01 -22.43
CA PRO A 140 8.83 -3.25 -23.41
C PRO A 140 8.62 -4.73 -23.77
N ARG A 141 9.68 -5.55 -23.71
CA ARG A 141 9.59 -6.98 -24.06
C ARG A 141 8.91 -7.75 -22.97
N GLU A 142 9.25 -7.47 -21.72
CA GLU A 142 8.58 -8.08 -20.57
C GLU A 142 7.12 -7.62 -20.48
N ALA A 143 6.85 -6.33 -20.71
CA ALA A 143 5.50 -5.77 -20.74
C ALA A 143 4.56 -6.46 -21.75
N ALA A 144 5.08 -6.91 -22.89
CA ALA A 144 4.29 -7.61 -23.89
C ALA A 144 3.68 -8.93 -23.38
N ARG A 145 4.31 -9.58 -22.38
CA ARG A 145 3.84 -10.84 -21.79
C ARG A 145 2.57 -10.68 -20.96
N TYR A 146 2.29 -9.47 -20.48
CA TYR A 146 1.15 -9.18 -19.60
C TYR A 146 -0.06 -8.63 -20.38
N GLN A 147 0.04 -8.45 -21.70
CA GLN A 147 -1.07 -7.98 -22.52
C GLN A 147 -2.28 -8.93 -22.44
N GLY A 148 -3.47 -8.38 -22.23
CA GLY A 148 -4.70 -9.15 -22.04
C GLY A 148 -4.79 -9.88 -20.69
N GLY A 149 -3.78 -9.79 -19.84
CA GLY A 149 -3.76 -10.36 -18.49
C GLY A 149 -4.63 -9.58 -17.50
N LEU A 150 -4.76 -10.11 -16.28
CA LEU A 150 -5.45 -9.44 -15.18
C LEU A 150 -4.46 -8.70 -14.28
N TYR A 151 -4.89 -7.59 -13.70
CA TYR A 151 -4.14 -6.86 -12.69
C TYR A 151 -4.99 -6.57 -11.46
N VAL A 152 -4.31 -6.39 -10.34
CA VAL A 152 -4.89 -5.93 -9.07
C VAL A 152 -3.93 -4.92 -8.46
N THR A 153 -4.45 -3.74 -8.11
CA THR A 153 -3.73 -2.71 -7.37
C THR A 153 -4.23 -2.69 -5.93
N ILE A 154 -3.34 -2.94 -4.97
CA ILE A 154 -3.66 -2.93 -3.54
C ILE A 154 -2.89 -1.80 -2.86
N TYR A 155 -3.60 -0.96 -2.12
CA TYR A 155 -3.04 0.13 -1.33
C TYR A 155 -2.84 -0.29 0.12
N LEU A 156 -1.60 -0.20 0.61
CA LEU A 156 -1.24 -0.35 2.02
C LEU A 156 -1.17 1.03 2.65
N SER A 157 -1.99 1.24 3.66
CA SER A 157 -1.98 2.44 4.51
C SER A 157 -1.03 2.25 5.69
N PRO A 158 -0.53 3.33 6.33
CA PRO A 158 0.43 3.23 7.44
C PRO A 158 0.02 2.37 8.64
N ARG A 159 -1.27 2.08 8.82
CA ARG A 159 -1.79 1.16 9.85
C ARG A 159 -1.62 -0.33 9.53
N ASP A 160 -1.56 -0.66 8.23
CA ASP A 160 -1.64 -2.03 7.76
C ASP A 160 -0.34 -2.79 8.10
N TYR A 161 -0.32 -4.09 7.82
CA TYR A 161 0.87 -4.92 7.98
C TYR A 161 1.79 -4.77 6.75
N HIS A 162 2.98 -4.21 6.95
CA HIS A 162 3.88 -3.80 5.86
C HIS A 162 4.90 -4.87 5.46
N ARG A 163 4.47 -6.13 5.39
CA ARG A 163 5.25 -7.19 4.73
C ARG A 163 4.41 -7.82 3.64
N ILE A 164 5.07 -8.13 2.53
CA ILE A 164 4.46 -8.70 1.34
C ILE A 164 4.77 -10.19 1.33
N HIS A 165 3.74 -11.01 1.07
CA HIS A 165 3.85 -12.46 0.95
C HIS A 165 3.54 -12.90 -0.47
N ALA A 166 4.03 -14.08 -0.85
CA ALA A 166 3.69 -14.68 -2.13
C ALA A 166 2.20 -15.06 -2.13
N PRO A 167 1.44 -14.68 -3.18
CA PRO A 167 0.00 -14.95 -3.25
C PRO A 167 -0.35 -16.41 -3.61
N PHE A 168 0.63 -17.19 -4.10
CA PHE A 168 0.54 -18.63 -4.40
C PHE A 168 1.98 -19.19 -4.55
N SER A 169 2.14 -20.50 -4.72
CA SER A 169 3.44 -21.13 -4.98
C SER A 169 3.97 -20.81 -6.39
N GLY A 170 5.21 -20.33 -6.49
CA GLY A 170 5.86 -19.98 -7.76
C GLY A 170 6.67 -21.10 -8.41
#